data_AF-A0A0F9IQ52-F1
#
_entry.id   AF-A0A0F9IQ52-F1
#
_cell.length_a   1.000
_cell.length_b   1.000
_cell.length_c   1.000
_cell.angle_alpha   90.00
_cell.angle_beta   90.00
_cell.angle_gamma   90.00
#
_symmetry.space_group_name_H-M   'P 1'
#
loop_
_entity.id
_entity.type
_entity.pdbx_description
1 polymer ?
#
loop_
_entity_poly.entity_id
_entity_poly.type
_entity_poly.pdbx_seq_one_letter_code
_entity_poly.pdbx_strand_id
1 'polypeptide(L)' 'MAEALKTRKMLFTKQAVVDYMGQGEAAVLSLIKKGLPVRIEGRRWFAYVDNLEAWMQRWTLVSYEGQELPEDSE' A
#
# COMPACT_ATOMS: atom_id res chain seq x y z
N MET A 1 17.12 -24.34 -2.42
CA MET A 1 16.38 -23.43 -1.53
C MET A 1 14.97 -23.34 -2.09
N ALA A 2 13.99 -23.92 -1.40
CA ALA A 2 12.59 -23.84 -1.83
C ALA A 2 12.12 -22.42 -1.54
N GLU A 3 12.18 -21.56 -2.56
CA GLU A 3 11.60 -20.23 -2.51
C GLU A 3 10.10 -20.44 -2.34
N ALA A 4 9.63 -20.26 -1.10
CA ALA A 4 8.25 -20.44 -0.74
C ALA A 4 7.41 -19.65 -1.74
N LEU A 5 6.45 -20.32 -2.39
CA LEU A 5 5.29 -19.63 -2.94
C LEU A 5 4.59 -18.98 -1.74
N LYS A 6 5.06 -17.80 -1.33
CA LYS A 6 4.28 -16.89 -0.51
C LYS A 6 2.99 -16.74 -1.28
N THR A 7 1.90 -17.28 -0.74
CA THR A 7 0.56 -17.07 -1.24
C THR A 7 0.38 -15.56 -1.41
N ARG A 8 0.58 -15.07 -2.63
CA ARG A 8 0.51 -13.63 -2.91
C ARG A 8 -0.94 -13.25 -2.79
N LYS A 9 -1.34 -12.79 -1.61
CA LYS A 9 -2.71 -12.36 -1.35
C LYS A 9 -2.99 -11.19 -2.28
N MET A 10 -3.96 -11.35 -3.16
CA MET A 10 -4.27 -10.39 -4.21
C MET A 10 -5.68 -9.86 -4.00
N LEU A 11 -5.79 -8.53 -4.08
CA LEU A 11 -7.05 -7.80 -3.97
C LEU A 11 -7.55 -7.54 -5.40
N PHE A 12 -8.77 -7.99 -5.69
CA PHE A 12 -9.37 -7.96 -7.04
C PHE A 12 -10.50 -6.96 -7.21
N THR A 13 -10.85 -6.24 -6.14
CA THR A 13 -11.93 -5.26 -6.16
C THR A 13 -11.44 -3.93 -5.62
N LYS A 14 -12.04 -2.86 -6.14
CA LYS A 14 -11.83 -1.50 -5.65
C LYS A 14 -12.07 -1.43 -4.14
N GLN A 15 -13.18 -2.00 -3.67
CA GLN A 15 -13.54 -2.00 -2.26
C GLN A 15 -12.49 -2.72 -1.41
N ALA A 16 -11.96 -3.87 -1.86
CA ALA A 16 -10.94 -4.59 -1.12
C ALA A 16 -9.63 -3.80 -1.00
N VAL A 17 -9.23 -3.08 -2.05
CA VAL A 17 -8.05 -2.20 -2.01
C VAL A 17 -8.27 -1.03 -1.06
N VAL A 18 -9.44 -0.40 -1.12
CA VAL A 18 -9.78 0.75 -0.28
C VAL A 18 -9.86 0.36 1.20
N ASP A 19 -10.54 -0.75 1.49
CA ASP A 19 -10.67 -1.32 2.83
C ASP A 19 -9.31 -1.74 3.40
N TYR A 20 -8.48 -2.40 2.59
CA TYR A 20 -7.13 -2.80 3.00
C TYR A 20 -6.23 -1.60 3.33
N MET A 21 -6.34 -0.51 2.56
CA MET A 21 -5.59 0.71 2.84
C MET A 21 -6.12 1.46 4.06
N GLY A 22 -7.32 1.14 4.55
CA GLY A 22 -7.95 1.80 5.69
C GLY A 22 -8.27 3.28 5.46
N GLN A 23 -8.39 3.72 4.21
CA GLN A 23 -8.54 5.11 3.82
C GLN A 23 -9.78 5.31 2.94
N GLY A 24 -10.26 6.54 2.83
CA GLY A 24 -11.32 6.87 1.89
C GLY A 24 -10.89 6.69 0.43
N GLU A 25 -11.83 6.37 -0.46
CA GLU A 25 -11.56 6.14 -1.88
C GLU A 25 -10.77 7.29 -2.55
N ALA A 26 -11.13 8.54 -2.25
CA ALA A 26 -10.46 9.71 -2.81
C ALA A 26 -8.98 9.80 -2.38
N ALA A 27 -8.68 9.40 -1.14
CA ALA A 27 -7.32 9.34 -0.63
C ALA A 27 -6.53 8.23 -1.34
N VAL A 28 -7.13 7.04 -1.49
CA VAL A 28 -6.51 5.92 -2.22
C VAL A 28 -6.22 6.30 -3.67
N LEU A 29 -7.16 6.94 -4.38
CA LEU A 29 -6.93 7.46 -5.73
C LEU A 29 -5.78 8.47 -5.78
N SER A 30 -5.65 9.32 -4.77
CA SER A 30 -4.54 10.26 -4.66
C SER A 30 -3.21 9.55 -4.45
N LEU A 31 -3.18 8.47 -3.66
CA LEU A 31 -2.00 7.62 -3.48
C LEU A 31 -1.63 6.87 -4.76
N ILE A 32 -2.62 6.42 -5.54
CA ILE A 32 -2.40 5.79 -6.87
C ILE A 32 -1.71 6.78 -7.81
N LYS A 33 -2.15 8.04 -7.84
CA LYS A 33 -1.46 9.10 -8.61
C LYS A 33 -0.02 9.35 -8.14
N LYS A 34 0.29 9.06 -6.88
CA LYS A 34 1.62 9.16 -6.27
C LYS A 34 2.46 7.88 -6.42
N GLY A 35 1.94 6.85 -7.10
CA GLY A 35 2.68 5.62 -7.39
C GLY A 35 2.33 4.42 -6.50
N LEU A 36 1.20 4.44 -5.79
CA LEU A 36 0.69 3.24 -5.10
C LEU A 36 0.55 2.08 -6.11
N PRO A 37 1.06 0.86 -5.83
CA PRO A 37 1.12 -0.23 -6.79
C PRO A 37 -0.24 -0.95 -6.92
N VAL A 38 -1.22 -0.23 -7.45
CA VAL A 38 -2.55 -0.72 -7.82
C VAL A 38 -2.70 -0.61 -9.33
N ARG A 39 -3.03 -1.71 -9.99
CA ARG A 39 -3.35 -1.75 -11.42
C ARG A 39 -4.85 -1.59 -11.60
N ILE A 40 -5.25 -0.68 -12.48
CA ILE A 40 -6.66 -0.44 -12.82
C ILE A 40 -6.84 -0.83 -14.29
N GLU A 41 -7.69 -1.82 -14.55
CA GLU A 41 -8.09 -2.21 -15.92
C GLU A 41 -9.61 -2.06 -16.06
N GLY A 42 -10.01 -0.94 -16.68
CA GLY A 42 -11.42 -0.56 -16.79
C GLY A 42 -12.06 -0.32 -15.42
N ARG A 43 -12.98 -1.20 -15.02
CA ARG A 43 -13.64 -1.16 -13.71
C ARG A 43 -13.00 -2.06 -12.65
N ARG A 44 -11.98 -2.85 -13.02
CA ARG A 44 -11.33 -3.81 -12.13
C ARG A 44 -10.05 -3.23 -11.56
N TRP A 45 -9.82 -3.51 -10.28
CA TRP A 45 -8.65 -3.07 -9.55
C TRP A 45 -7.90 -4.32 -9.09
N PHE A 46 -6.57 -4.27 -9.20
CA PHE A 46 -5.69 -5.38 -8.91
C PHE A 46 -4.51 -4.87 -8.09
N ALA A 47 -4.30 -5.44 -6.91
CA ALA A 47 -3.14 -5.13 -6.10
C ALA A 47 -2.66 -6.38 -5.36
N TYR A 48 -1.35 -6.59 -5.35
CA TYR A 48 -0.74 -7.58 -4.45
C TYR A 48 -0.52 -6.93 -3.10
N VAL A 49 -0.96 -7.60 -2.04
CA VAL A 49 -0.80 -7.13 -0.66
C VAL A 49 0.67 -6.85 -0.36
N ASP A 50 1.59 -7.77 -0.72
CA ASP A 50 3.03 -7.58 -0.52
C ASP A 50 3.56 -6.29 -1.17
N ASN A 51 3.02 -5.89 -2.33
CA ASN A 51 3.45 -4.66 -3.00
C ASN A 51 2.93 -3.41 -2.28
N LEU A 52 1.68 -3.46 -1.78
CA LEU A 52 1.11 -2.36 -1.01
C LEU A 52 1.89 -2.15 0.28
N GLU A 53 2.21 -3.23 1.00
CA GLU A 53 3.01 -3.17 2.23
C GLU A 53 4.42 -2.63 1.97
N ALA A 54 5.11 -3.14 0.95
CA ALA A 54 6.45 -2.66 0.58
C ALA A 54 6.44 -1.18 0.17
N TRP A 55 5.39 -0.74 -0.53
CA TRP A 55 5.22 0.67 -0.87
C TRP A 55 4.98 1.53 0.36
N MET A 56 4.10 1.10 1.28
CA MET A 56 3.81 1.82 2.52
C MET A 56 5.06 1.96 3.39
N GLN A 57 5.84 0.89 3.55
CA GLN A 57 7.11 0.92 4.28
C GLN A 57 8.09 1.94 3.69
N ARG A 58 8.22 1.99 2.36
CA ARG A 58 9.06 2.99 1.69
C ARG A 58 8.50 4.41 1.85
N TRP A 59 7.18 4.56 1.71
CA TRP A 59 6.50 5.84 1.81
C TRP A 59 6.65 6.47 3.20
N THR A 60 6.55 5.65 4.25
CA THR A 60 6.77 6.11 5.61
C THR A 60 8.25 6.37 5.87
N LEU A 61 9.17 5.52 5.42
CA LEU A 61 10.62 5.78 5.52
C LEU A 61 11.02 7.14 4.94
N VAL A 62 10.54 7.48 3.74
CA VAL A 62 10.80 8.80 3.11
C VAL A 62 10.14 9.94 3.89
N SER A 63 9.00 9.69 4.53
CA SER A 63 8.34 10.69 5.39
C SER A 63 9.10 10.89 6.71
N TYR A 64 9.88 9.90 7.14
CA TYR A 64 10.71 9.94 8.36
C TYR A 64 12.15 10.41 8.11
N GLU A 65 12.69 10.38 6.89
CA GLU A 65 14.05 10.87 6.56
C GLU A 65 14.26 12.39 6.76
N GLY A 66 13.27 13.11 7.32
CA GLY A 66 13.39 14.52 7.68
C GLY A 66 12.59 14.95 8.92
N GLN A 67 12.04 14.00 9.70
CA GLN A 67 11.40 14.29 10.97
C GLN A 67 12.09 13.50 12.07
N GLU A 68 12.70 14.20 13.02
CA GLU A 68 13.08 13.64 14.31
C GLU A 68 11.85 12.94 14.88
N LEU A 69 11.95 11.62 15.09
CA LEU A 69 10.93 10.87 15.81
C LEU A 69 10.70 11.61 17.14
N PRO A 70 9.45 11.91 17.54
CA PRO A 70 9.24 12.44 18.88
C PRO A 70 9.85 11.42 19.84
N GLU A 71 10.82 11.86 20.64
CA GLU A 71 11.35 11.03 21.72
C GLU A 71 10.14 10.61 22.56
N ASP A 72 9.90 9.30 22.59
CA ASP A 72 8.89 8.67 23.44
C ASP A 72 9.15 9.19 24.86
N SER A 73 8.33 10.14 25.30
CA SER A 73 8.35 10.62 26.67
C SER A 73 7.50 9.64 27.48
N GLU A 74 8.16 8.62 28.01
CA GLU A 74 7.66 7.81 29.13
C GLU A 74 7.68 8.63 30.44
#